data_AF-A0A0J6Y6M8-F1
#
_entry.id   AF-A0A0J6Y6M8-F1
#
_cell.length_a   1.000
_cell.length_b   1.000
_cell.length_c   1.000
_cell.angle_alpha   90.00
_cell.angle_beta   90.00
_cell.angle_gamma   90.00
#
_symmetry.space_group_name_H-M   'P 1'
#
loop_
_entity.id
_entity.type
_entity.pdbx_description
1 polymer ?
#
loop_
_entity_poly.entity_id
_entity_poly.type
_entity_poly.pdbx_seq_one_letter_code
_entity_poly.pdbx_strand_id
1 'polypeptide(L)'
;MILTERINGDKPSRTIKQLQQTSMKIDEMATRERNSEKTQAGSIQPITEALLNHKLVIVTGAGVTLNATQENSGEHLEKLTWSGLIRHGLRYLSELPLITGPDKDRITSANALLEINSAGSSMDAINILMGLMTDYNELASWLTNIFSGLKVHQHAILDVLKDLHKEGAVLLTTNYDHILDNHGEKLRSISPSDNPNDISRFKSGHLDGIFHLHGSYDRPQDVILNTTDYIRVVNSEVKYMLEKFLMFDTVLFVGCGAGLNDPNFGPLLNWVREYQKNIPEKHFTLVKKGDISDYRPLRSLIYGQNYSDMAGYLQKILEPLPELRRKLNKDTARDNYGSSPSVQQTAPEDAVNLTYKRSVTPIIEEA
;
A
#
# COMPACT_ATOMS: atom_id res chain seq x y z
N MET A 1 40.53 -44.72 -68.73
CA MET A 1 41.68 -44.30 -67.91
C MET A 1 41.11 -43.74 -66.60
N ILE A 2 41.23 -44.53 -65.51
CA ILE A 2 41.23 -44.24 -64.05
C ILE A 2 40.71 -42.85 -63.60
N LEU A 3 39.79 -42.63 -62.64
CA LEU A 3 39.67 -43.16 -61.28
C LEU A 3 38.22 -43.05 -60.73
N THR A 4 37.85 -44.05 -59.94
CA THR A 4 36.79 -44.07 -58.92
C THR A 4 37.05 -43.09 -57.78
N GLU A 5 36.03 -42.38 -57.29
CA GLU A 5 36.00 -41.93 -55.90
C GLU A 5 34.58 -41.89 -55.29
N ARG A 6 34.55 -42.20 -54.00
CA ARG A 6 33.45 -42.76 -53.24
C ARG A 6 32.45 -41.71 -52.76
N ILE A 7 31.18 -42.11 -52.76
CA ILE A 7 30.13 -41.49 -51.95
C ILE A 7 30.42 -41.79 -50.48
N ASN A 8 30.68 -40.74 -49.68
CA ASN A 8 30.57 -40.80 -48.23
C ASN A 8 29.52 -39.78 -47.78
N GLY A 9 28.36 -40.29 -47.39
CA GLY A 9 27.35 -39.51 -46.68
C GLY A 9 27.83 -39.28 -45.25
N ASP A 10 27.77 -38.03 -44.80
CA ASP A 10 27.56 -37.76 -43.39
C ASP A 10 27.11 -36.32 -43.13
N LYS A 11 26.27 -36.16 -42.09
CA LYS A 11 25.75 -34.93 -41.44
C LYS A 11 24.36 -34.42 -41.86
N PRO A 12 23.30 -35.05 -41.32
CA PRO A 12 22.15 -34.34 -40.77
C PRO A 12 22.09 -34.37 -39.23
N SER A 13 22.91 -35.21 -38.57
CA SER A 13 22.75 -35.55 -37.15
C SER A 13 23.24 -34.46 -36.17
N ARG A 14 24.19 -33.60 -36.58
CA ARG A 14 24.71 -32.52 -35.70
C ARG A 14 23.71 -31.39 -35.48
N THR A 15 22.91 -31.05 -36.49
CA THR A 15 21.96 -29.93 -36.45
C THR A 15 20.77 -30.23 -35.55
N ILE A 16 20.25 -31.46 -35.60
CA ILE A 16 19.12 -31.88 -34.75
C ILE A 16 19.53 -31.91 -33.26
N LYS A 17 20.74 -32.41 -32.95
CA LYS A 17 21.25 -32.41 -31.57
C LYS A 17 21.44 -30.99 -31.02
N GLN A 18 21.90 -30.04 -31.84
CA GLN A 18 22.03 -28.63 -31.43
C GLN A 18 20.68 -27.95 -31.20
N LEU A 19 19.67 -28.25 -32.03
CA LEU A 19 18.31 -27.72 -31.84
C LEU A 19 17.66 -28.28 -30.57
N GLN A 20 17.83 -29.58 -30.29
CA GLN A 20 17.32 -30.21 -29.07
C GLN A 20 18.00 -29.66 -27.81
N GLN A 21 19.32 -29.44 -27.84
CA GLN A 21 20.04 -28.83 -26.71
C GLN A 21 19.63 -27.38 -26.47
N THR A 22 19.36 -26.61 -27.52
CA THR A 22 18.87 -25.23 -27.41
C THR A 22 17.44 -25.21 -26.84
N SER A 23 16.56 -26.10 -27.29
CA SER A 23 15.20 -26.23 -26.75
C SER A 23 15.20 -26.61 -25.27
N MET A 24 16.01 -27.59 -24.87
CA MET A 24 16.15 -27.99 -23.46
C MET A 24 16.66 -26.85 -22.58
N LYS A 25 17.62 -26.04 -23.07
CA LYS A 25 18.11 -24.86 -22.33
C LYS A 25 17.04 -23.79 -22.17
N ILE A 26 16.20 -23.57 -23.19
CA ILE A 26 15.07 -22.63 -23.10
C ILE A 26 14.05 -23.12 -22.09
N ASP A 27 13.72 -24.42 -22.09
CA ASP A 27 12.79 -25.01 -21.13
C ASP A 27 13.35 -24.99 -19.70
N GLU A 28 14.65 -25.23 -19.51
CA GLU A 28 15.32 -25.10 -18.21
C GLU A 28 15.34 -23.65 -17.72
N MET A 29 15.59 -22.68 -18.60
CA MET A 29 15.53 -21.26 -18.26
C MET A 29 14.10 -20.83 -17.88
N ALA A 30 13.09 -21.21 -18.66
CA ALA A 30 11.69 -20.94 -18.35
C ALA A 30 11.24 -21.63 -17.05
N THR A 31 11.79 -22.80 -16.73
CA THR A 31 11.50 -23.51 -15.48
C THR A 31 12.22 -22.88 -14.29
N ARG A 32 13.44 -22.37 -14.46
CA ARG A 32 14.14 -21.57 -13.45
C ARG A 32 13.44 -20.23 -13.20
N GLU A 33 12.96 -19.55 -14.23
CA GLU A 33 12.16 -18.33 -14.11
C GLU A 33 10.83 -18.59 -13.40
N ARG A 34 10.09 -19.64 -13.78
CA ARG A 34 8.86 -20.04 -13.07
C ARG A 34 9.11 -20.41 -11.62
N ASN A 35 10.23 -21.06 -11.33
CA ASN A 35 10.60 -21.41 -9.96
C ASN A 35 11.05 -20.17 -9.18
N SER A 36 11.81 -19.24 -9.76
CA SER A 36 12.17 -17.96 -9.13
C SER A 36 10.97 -17.04 -8.91
N GLU A 37 9.99 -17.04 -9.83
CA GLU A 37 8.71 -16.35 -9.66
C GLU A 37 7.91 -16.95 -8.49
N LYS A 38 7.92 -18.28 -8.33
CA LYS A 38 7.32 -18.98 -7.18
C LYS A 38 8.04 -18.73 -5.85
N THR A 39 9.37 -18.51 -5.86
CA THR A 39 10.11 -18.15 -4.65
C THR A 39 10.07 -16.65 -4.33
N GLN A 40 9.81 -15.77 -5.31
CA GLN A 40 9.66 -14.32 -5.09
C GLN A 40 8.24 -13.88 -4.72
N ALA A 41 7.19 -14.56 -5.20
CA ALA A 41 5.82 -14.28 -4.77
C ALA A 41 5.60 -14.80 -3.34
N GLY A 42 5.53 -13.90 -2.36
CA GLY A 42 5.21 -14.29 -0.99
C GLY A 42 3.87 -15.06 -0.89
N SER A 43 3.78 -16.00 0.06
CA SER A 43 2.51 -16.65 0.38
C SER A 43 1.54 -15.64 0.99
N ILE A 44 0.26 -15.72 0.61
CA ILE A 44 -0.83 -14.90 1.19
C ILE A 44 -1.25 -15.38 2.58
N GLN A 45 -0.90 -16.61 2.94
CA GLN A 45 -1.31 -17.26 4.18
C GLN A 45 -0.99 -16.45 5.46
N PRO A 46 0.21 -15.87 5.63
CA PRO A 46 0.50 -15.06 6.83
C PRO A 46 -0.40 -13.83 6.97
N ILE A 47 -0.87 -13.27 5.84
CA ILE A 47 -1.80 -12.13 5.84
C ILE A 47 -3.19 -12.59 6.27
N THR A 48 -3.67 -13.71 5.73
CA THR A 48 -4.94 -14.30 6.14
C THR A 48 -4.93 -14.68 7.62
N GLU A 49 -3.82 -15.22 8.14
CA GLU A 49 -3.64 -15.51 9.57
C GLU A 49 -3.63 -14.23 10.41
N ALA A 50 -2.95 -13.17 9.97
CA ALA A 50 -2.98 -11.88 10.66
C ALA A 50 -4.39 -11.28 10.69
N LEU A 51 -5.15 -11.39 9.59
CA LEU A 51 -6.54 -10.93 9.52
C LEU A 51 -7.42 -11.69 10.51
N LEU A 52 -7.33 -13.03 10.53
CA LEU A 52 -8.07 -13.88 11.44
C LEU A 52 -7.83 -13.53 12.92
N ASN A 53 -6.62 -13.07 13.24
CA ASN A 53 -6.24 -12.68 14.59
C ASN A 53 -6.47 -11.18 14.91
N HIS A 54 -7.11 -10.42 14.02
CA HIS A 54 -7.29 -8.97 14.15
C HIS A 54 -5.96 -8.21 14.33
N LYS A 55 -4.92 -8.69 13.63
CA LYS A 55 -3.55 -8.17 13.61
C LYS A 55 -3.11 -7.76 12.20
N LEU A 56 -4.04 -7.60 11.26
CA LEU A 56 -3.75 -7.05 9.94
C LEU A 56 -4.00 -5.54 9.93
N VAL A 57 -3.02 -4.80 9.44
CA VAL A 57 -3.11 -3.37 9.16
C VAL A 57 -2.86 -3.18 7.67
N ILE A 58 -3.75 -2.46 6.99
CA ILE A 58 -3.64 -2.16 5.57
C ILE A 58 -3.36 -0.66 5.42
N VAL A 59 -2.24 -0.34 4.76
CA VAL A 59 -1.90 1.04 4.40
C VAL A 59 -2.18 1.22 2.92
N THR A 60 -3.14 2.09 2.59
CA THR A 60 -3.49 2.40 1.20
C THR A 60 -2.75 3.63 0.70
N GLY A 61 -2.23 3.54 -0.53
CA GLY A 61 -1.58 4.63 -1.25
C GLY A 61 -2.35 5.06 -2.49
N ALA A 62 -1.78 5.99 -3.25
CA ALA A 62 -2.45 6.65 -4.37
C ALA A 62 -2.91 5.69 -5.47
N GLY A 63 -2.27 4.53 -5.60
CA GLY A 63 -2.69 3.45 -6.51
C GLY A 63 -4.10 2.92 -6.24
N VAL A 64 -4.60 3.00 -5.00
CA VAL A 64 -5.99 2.68 -4.68
C VAL A 64 -6.93 3.72 -5.27
N THR A 65 -6.64 5.01 -5.07
CA THR A 65 -7.42 6.12 -5.64
C THR A 65 -7.38 6.08 -7.16
N LEU A 66 -6.20 5.93 -7.76
CA LEU A 66 -6.01 5.81 -9.21
C LEU A 66 -6.77 4.63 -9.81
N ASN A 67 -6.84 3.50 -9.10
CA ASN A 67 -7.64 2.35 -9.52
C ASN A 67 -9.14 2.67 -9.46
N ALA A 68 -9.59 3.20 -8.32
CA ALA A 68 -11.00 3.49 -8.08
C ALA A 68 -11.57 4.57 -9.02
N THR A 69 -10.75 5.54 -9.43
CA THR A 69 -11.13 6.62 -10.35
C THR A 69 -10.79 6.34 -11.81
N GLN A 70 -10.28 5.14 -12.14
CA GLN A 70 -9.94 4.79 -13.51
C GLN A 70 -11.20 4.79 -14.39
N GLU A 71 -11.17 5.52 -15.50
CA GLU A 71 -12.29 5.53 -16.43
C GLU A 71 -12.38 4.21 -17.22
N ASN A 72 -13.54 3.93 -17.84
CA ASN A 72 -13.74 2.72 -18.65
C ASN A 72 -12.78 2.62 -19.86
N SER A 73 -12.20 3.74 -20.29
CA SER A 73 -11.13 3.78 -21.31
C SER A 73 -9.82 3.15 -20.84
N GLY A 74 -9.67 2.94 -19.52
CA GLY A 74 -8.43 2.51 -18.89
C GLY A 74 -7.48 3.65 -18.55
N GLU A 75 -7.83 4.90 -18.87
CA GLU A 75 -7.03 6.08 -18.51
C GLU A 75 -7.15 6.37 -17.00
N HIS A 76 -6.00 6.65 -16.39
CA HIS A 76 -5.93 7.09 -15.00
C HIS A 76 -5.82 8.60 -14.93
N LEU A 77 -6.31 9.20 -13.84
CA LEU A 77 -6.18 10.63 -13.60
C LEU A 77 -4.72 10.98 -13.29
N GLU A 78 -3.98 11.45 -14.30
CA GLU A 78 -2.54 11.78 -14.16
C GLU A 78 -2.26 12.72 -12.99
N LYS A 79 -3.17 13.67 -12.71
CA LYS A 79 -3.09 14.60 -11.57
C LYS A 79 -3.02 13.95 -10.19
N LEU A 80 -3.32 12.65 -10.08
CA LEU A 80 -3.24 11.87 -8.84
C LEU A 80 -1.95 11.05 -8.74
N THR A 81 -1.14 11.03 -9.79
CA THR A 81 0.24 10.55 -9.71
C THR A 81 1.13 11.60 -9.04
N TRP A 82 2.27 11.21 -8.49
CA TRP A 82 3.14 12.17 -7.79
C TRP A 82 3.63 13.31 -8.70
N SER A 83 4.19 12.98 -9.86
CA SER A 83 4.66 13.98 -10.83
C SER A 83 3.50 14.81 -11.39
N GLY A 84 2.37 14.17 -11.69
CA GLY A 84 1.18 14.88 -12.17
C GLY A 84 0.58 15.81 -11.13
N LEU A 85 0.61 15.46 -9.84
CA LEU A 85 0.18 16.31 -8.74
C LEU A 85 1.04 17.57 -8.66
N ILE A 86 2.37 17.43 -8.70
CA ILE A 86 3.28 18.58 -8.67
C ILE A 86 3.06 19.48 -9.90
N ARG A 87 3.01 18.90 -11.11
CA ARG A 87 2.72 19.67 -12.34
C ARG A 87 1.38 20.39 -12.26
N HIS A 88 0.37 19.76 -11.70
CA HIS A 88 -0.94 20.38 -11.51
C HIS A 88 -0.87 21.57 -10.55
N GLY A 89 -0.14 21.46 -9.44
CA GLY A 89 0.06 22.57 -8.50
C GLY A 89 0.84 23.73 -9.10
N LEU A 90 1.91 23.44 -9.84
CA LEU A 90 2.68 24.46 -10.54
C LEU A 90 1.86 25.21 -11.60
N ARG A 91 1.03 24.48 -12.35
CA ARG A 91 0.09 25.09 -13.31
C ARG A 91 -0.97 25.94 -12.61
N TYR A 92 -1.57 25.43 -11.53
CA TYR A 92 -2.53 26.17 -10.72
C TYR A 92 -1.95 27.53 -10.27
N LEU A 93 -0.72 27.54 -9.73
CA LEU A 93 -0.05 28.78 -9.34
C LEU A 93 0.23 29.71 -10.52
N SER A 94 0.60 29.16 -11.68
CA SER A 94 0.91 29.97 -12.87
C SER A 94 -0.30 30.70 -13.45
N GLU A 95 -1.50 30.20 -13.16
CA GLU A 95 -2.78 30.75 -13.59
C GLU A 95 -3.34 31.79 -12.59
N LEU A 96 -2.70 31.97 -11.43
CA LEU A 96 -3.14 32.95 -10.44
C LEU A 96 -2.98 34.38 -10.98
N PRO A 97 -3.98 35.27 -10.79
CA PRO A 97 -3.90 36.65 -11.26
C PRO A 97 -2.74 37.46 -10.66
N LEU A 98 -2.32 37.12 -9.43
CA LEU A 98 -1.34 37.87 -8.66
C LEU A 98 0.10 37.32 -8.74
N ILE A 99 0.32 36.24 -9.50
CA ILE A 99 1.63 35.58 -9.58
C ILE A 99 2.68 36.51 -10.22
N THR A 100 3.81 36.71 -9.53
CA THR A 100 4.85 37.64 -9.98
C THR A 100 5.75 37.04 -11.07
N GLY A 101 6.48 37.89 -11.81
CA GLY A 101 7.49 37.45 -12.78
C GLY A 101 8.55 36.51 -12.18
N PRO A 102 9.21 36.89 -11.07
CA PRO A 102 10.17 36.01 -10.39
C PRO A 102 9.58 34.66 -9.95
N ASP A 103 8.32 34.62 -9.51
CA ASP A 103 7.68 33.36 -9.12
C ASP A 103 7.31 32.49 -10.35
N LYS A 104 7.01 33.10 -11.50
CA LYS A 104 6.90 32.35 -12.78
C LYS A 104 8.22 31.70 -13.18
N ASP A 105 9.35 32.35 -12.92
CA ASP A 105 10.67 31.76 -13.17
C ASP A 105 10.96 30.59 -12.21
N ARG A 106 10.54 30.70 -10.94
CA ARG A 106 10.59 29.58 -9.97
C ARG A 106 9.73 28.41 -10.42
N ILE A 107 8.50 28.67 -10.91
CA ILE A 107 7.62 27.65 -11.47
C ILE A 107 8.25 26.97 -12.70
N THR A 108 8.87 27.74 -13.59
CA THR A 108 9.57 27.22 -14.76
C THR A 108 10.73 26.30 -14.34
N SER A 109 11.50 26.73 -13.34
CA SER A 109 12.59 25.95 -12.76
C SER A 109 12.10 24.63 -12.14
N ALA A 110 10.99 24.68 -11.40
CA ALA A 110 10.36 23.48 -10.82
C ALA A 110 9.89 22.49 -11.91
N ASN A 111 9.30 22.98 -13.01
CA ASN A 111 8.93 22.12 -14.13
C ASN A 111 10.16 21.47 -14.78
N ALA A 112 11.26 22.22 -14.96
CA ALA A 112 12.50 21.66 -15.50
C ALA A 112 13.09 20.56 -14.60
N LEU A 113 12.98 20.70 -13.27
CA LEU A 113 13.41 19.66 -12.32
C LEU A 113 12.58 18.36 -12.46
N LEU A 114 11.30 18.47 -12.80
CA LEU A 114 10.45 17.29 -13.04
C LEU A 114 10.84 16.53 -14.30
N GLU A 115 11.43 17.19 -15.31
CA GLU A 115 11.93 16.52 -16.52
C GLU A 115 13.14 15.61 -16.26
N ILE A 116 13.88 15.85 -15.16
CA ILE A 116 15.02 15.01 -14.76
C ILE A 116 14.55 13.60 -14.31
N ASN A 117 13.28 13.46 -13.91
CA ASN A 117 12.66 12.19 -13.51
C ASN A 117 13.44 11.45 -12.40
N SER A 118 13.93 12.19 -11.40
CA SER A 118 14.60 11.62 -10.22
C SER A 118 13.82 11.95 -8.94
N ALA A 119 13.98 11.13 -7.90
CA ALA A 119 13.35 11.39 -6.60
C ALA A 119 13.84 12.71 -5.97
N GLY A 120 15.15 13.01 -6.10
CA GLY A 120 15.74 14.25 -5.59
C GLY A 120 15.19 15.49 -6.29
N SER A 121 15.17 15.48 -7.63
CA SER A 121 14.63 16.62 -8.39
C SER A 121 13.12 16.80 -8.20
N SER A 122 12.38 15.71 -8.00
CA SER A 122 10.96 15.77 -7.63
C SER A 122 10.76 16.40 -6.24
N MET A 123 11.65 16.10 -5.29
CA MET A 123 11.68 16.73 -3.96
C MET A 123 12.00 18.23 -4.02
N ASP A 124 12.93 18.63 -4.89
CA ASP A 124 13.22 20.06 -5.08
C ASP A 124 12.03 20.80 -5.70
N ALA A 125 11.36 20.19 -6.68
CA ALA A 125 10.17 20.76 -7.31
C ALA A 125 9.00 20.91 -6.32
N ILE A 126 8.75 19.92 -5.44
CA ILE A 126 7.70 20.03 -4.41
C ILE A 126 8.05 21.09 -3.36
N ASN A 127 9.33 21.26 -2.99
CA ASN A 127 9.73 22.32 -2.07
C ASN A 127 9.45 23.72 -2.66
N ILE A 128 9.70 23.92 -3.95
CA ILE A 128 9.34 25.16 -4.65
C ILE A 128 7.82 25.35 -4.66
N LEU A 129 7.07 24.31 -5.03
CA LEU A 129 5.61 24.33 -5.05
C LEU A 129 5.03 24.72 -3.68
N MET A 130 5.48 24.08 -2.61
CA MET A 130 4.97 24.32 -1.26
C MET A 130 5.35 25.69 -0.71
N GLY A 131 6.56 26.19 -1.04
CA GLY A 131 6.95 27.56 -0.72
C GLY A 131 5.99 28.57 -1.34
N LEU A 132 5.71 28.42 -2.65
CA LEU A 132 4.77 29.29 -3.36
C LEU A 132 3.32 29.14 -2.85
N MET A 133 2.86 27.92 -2.60
CA MET A 133 1.53 27.69 -2.01
C MET A 133 1.36 28.39 -0.67
N THR A 134 2.45 28.49 0.11
CA THR A 134 2.48 29.22 1.38
C THR A 134 2.46 30.73 1.16
N ASP A 135 3.34 31.23 0.27
CA ASP A 135 3.47 32.65 -0.04
C ASP A 135 2.15 33.25 -0.54
N TYR A 136 1.39 32.48 -1.33
CA TYR A 136 0.11 32.91 -1.90
C TYR A 136 -1.11 32.43 -1.09
N ASN A 137 -0.92 31.66 -0.02
CA ASN A 137 -1.98 31.07 0.80
C ASN A 137 -3.01 30.24 0.00
N GLU A 138 -2.52 29.40 -0.91
CA GLU A 138 -3.34 28.69 -1.90
C GLU A 138 -3.42 27.17 -1.67
N LEU A 139 -2.71 26.64 -0.66
CA LEU A 139 -2.66 25.20 -0.40
C LEU A 139 -4.06 24.59 -0.22
N ALA A 140 -4.91 25.21 0.60
CA ALA A 140 -6.26 24.71 0.89
C ALA A 140 -7.15 24.68 -0.37
N SER A 141 -7.14 25.78 -1.13
CA SER A 141 -7.91 25.93 -2.37
C SER A 141 -7.47 24.92 -3.41
N TRP A 142 -6.17 24.77 -3.60
CA TRP A 142 -5.59 23.83 -4.56
C TRP A 142 -5.89 22.37 -4.21
N LEU A 143 -5.73 21.97 -2.94
CA LEU A 143 -6.08 20.62 -2.48
C LEU A 143 -7.57 20.32 -2.69
N THR A 144 -8.43 21.26 -2.33
CA THR A 144 -9.88 21.14 -2.55
C THR A 144 -10.21 20.98 -4.04
N ASN A 145 -9.54 21.74 -4.91
CA ASN A 145 -9.74 21.68 -6.37
C ASN A 145 -9.43 20.29 -6.94
N ILE A 146 -8.44 19.58 -6.39
CA ILE A 146 -8.06 18.26 -6.88
C ILE A 146 -8.96 17.16 -6.31
N PHE A 147 -9.15 17.16 -4.99
CA PHE A 147 -9.61 15.98 -4.26
C PHE A 147 -11.11 15.97 -3.92
N SER A 148 -11.78 17.13 -3.83
CA SER A 148 -13.19 17.18 -3.39
C SER A 148 -14.18 16.57 -4.40
N GLY A 149 -13.83 16.57 -5.70
CA GLY A 149 -14.71 16.17 -6.79
C GLY A 149 -14.38 14.82 -7.45
N LEU A 150 -13.58 13.97 -6.80
CA LEU A 150 -13.20 12.68 -7.39
C LEU A 150 -14.42 11.76 -7.52
N LYS A 151 -14.54 11.13 -8.70
CA LYS A 151 -15.62 10.18 -9.00
C LYS A 151 -15.07 8.76 -9.00
N VAL A 152 -15.75 7.88 -8.27
CA VAL A 152 -15.46 6.45 -8.30
C VAL A 152 -16.13 5.85 -9.53
N HIS A 153 -15.34 5.13 -10.31
CA HIS A 153 -15.77 4.37 -11.48
C HIS A 153 -15.58 2.87 -11.24
N GLN A 154 -14.51 2.49 -10.55
CA GLN A 154 -14.16 1.11 -10.23
C GLN A 154 -14.34 0.84 -8.73
N HIS A 155 -15.43 0.17 -8.36
CA HIS A 155 -15.79 -0.05 -6.95
C HIS A 155 -15.03 -1.22 -6.31
N ALA A 156 -14.61 -2.22 -7.10
CA ALA A 156 -14.11 -3.49 -6.58
C ALA A 156 -12.93 -3.37 -5.60
N ILE A 157 -12.02 -2.41 -5.82
CA ILE A 157 -10.88 -2.19 -4.91
C ILE A 157 -11.33 -1.60 -3.57
N LEU A 158 -12.33 -0.72 -3.57
CA LEU A 158 -12.87 -0.12 -2.34
C LEU A 158 -13.75 -1.14 -1.61
N ASP A 159 -14.53 -1.95 -2.34
CA ASP A 159 -15.36 -3.03 -1.80
C ASP A 159 -14.51 -4.02 -1.00
N VAL A 160 -13.45 -4.57 -1.61
CA VAL A 160 -12.61 -5.56 -0.94
C VAL A 160 -11.86 -4.99 0.26
N LEU A 161 -11.45 -3.71 0.22
CA LEU A 161 -10.84 -3.04 1.37
C LEU A 161 -11.83 -2.87 2.53
N LYS A 162 -13.09 -2.53 2.23
CA LYS A 162 -14.16 -2.47 3.24
C LYS A 162 -14.49 -3.84 3.79
N ASP A 163 -14.49 -4.89 2.97
CA ASP A 163 -14.74 -6.26 3.43
C ASP A 163 -13.60 -6.78 4.31
N LEU A 164 -12.34 -6.53 3.95
CA LEU A 164 -11.18 -6.81 4.82
C LEU A 164 -11.29 -6.07 6.16
N HIS A 165 -11.75 -4.82 6.13
CA HIS A 165 -11.96 -4.04 7.35
C HIS A 165 -13.09 -4.60 8.23
N LYS A 166 -14.23 -5.00 7.66
CA LYS A 166 -15.31 -5.70 8.38
C LYS A 166 -14.84 -7.00 9.02
N GLU A 167 -13.88 -7.68 8.39
CA GLU A 167 -13.24 -8.88 8.92
C GLU A 167 -12.17 -8.58 10.00
N GLY A 168 -11.91 -7.30 10.28
CA GLY A 168 -11.09 -6.82 11.39
C GLY A 168 -9.71 -6.32 10.99
N ALA A 169 -9.46 -6.04 9.71
CA ALA A 169 -8.28 -5.27 9.30
C ALA A 169 -8.41 -3.80 9.74
N VAL A 170 -7.31 -3.21 10.21
CA VAL A 170 -7.24 -1.76 10.45
C VAL A 170 -6.84 -1.05 9.17
N LEU A 171 -7.54 0.02 8.81
CA LEU A 171 -7.23 0.81 7.62
C LEU A 171 -6.47 2.09 7.98
N LEU A 172 -5.34 2.31 7.32
CA LEU A 172 -4.60 3.56 7.27
C LEU A 172 -4.49 4.00 5.81
N THR A 173 -4.32 5.29 5.57
CA THR A 173 -4.10 5.80 4.21
C THR A 173 -3.07 6.91 4.19
N THR A 174 -2.29 6.99 3.11
CA THR A 174 -1.44 8.15 2.78
C THR A 174 -2.12 9.08 1.77
N ASN A 175 -3.38 8.82 1.42
CA ASN A 175 -4.12 9.60 0.44
C ASN A 175 -4.83 10.77 1.12
N TYR A 176 -4.89 11.89 0.40
CA TYR A 176 -5.52 13.12 0.88
C TYR A 176 -7.04 13.14 0.67
N ASP A 177 -7.54 12.30 -0.24
CA ASP A 177 -8.96 12.19 -0.58
C ASP A 177 -9.76 11.37 0.44
N HIS A 178 -11.09 11.41 0.31
CA HIS A 178 -12.02 10.66 1.15
C HIS A 178 -12.80 9.59 0.40
N ILE A 179 -12.30 9.09 -0.74
CA ILE A 179 -13.09 8.13 -1.53
C ILE A 179 -13.28 6.82 -0.75
N LEU A 180 -12.25 6.38 -0.01
CA LEU A 180 -12.32 5.15 0.77
C LEU A 180 -13.18 5.34 2.02
N ASP A 181 -13.10 6.49 2.69
CA ASP A 181 -13.94 6.82 3.85
C ASP A 181 -15.42 6.75 3.51
N ASN A 182 -15.79 7.38 2.39
CA ASN A 182 -17.18 7.59 1.97
C ASN A 182 -17.74 6.45 1.12
N HIS A 183 -16.94 5.43 0.77
CA HIS A 183 -17.43 4.30 -0.02
C HIS A 183 -18.26 3.33 0.84
N GLY A 184 -19.49 3.04 0.39
CA GLY A 184 -20.42 2.18 1.12
C GLY A 184 -20.80 2.76 2.48
N GLU A 185 -20.61 1.99 3.55
CA GLU A 185 -20.77 2.49 4.91
C GLU A 185 -19.64 3.48 5.24
N LYS A 186 -20.03 4.68 5.65
CA LYS A 186 -19.09 5.77 5.94
C LYS A 186 -18.25 5.43 7.17
N LEU A 187 -16.94 5.45 6.99
CA LEU A 187 -15.99 5.37 8.09
C LEU A 187 -15.56 6.77 8.53
N ARG A 188 -15.23 6.92 9.82
CA ARG A 188 -14.68 8.18 10.33
C ARG A 188 -13.28 8.37 9.78
N SER A 189 -13.03 9.52 9.16
CA SER A 189 -11.67 9.97 8.87
C SER A 189 -11.03 10.50 10.15
N ILE A 190 -9.83 9.99 10.47
CA ILE A 190 -9.07 10.32 11.68
C ILE A 190 -7.77 10.99 11.25
N SER A 191 -7.51 12.18 11.79
CA SER A 191 -6.33 12.99 11.50
C SER A 191 -5.24 12.83 12.58
N PRO A 192 -3.95 13.00 12.24
CA PRO A 192 -2.87 13.10 13.22
C PRO A 192 -3.03 14.22 14.25
N SER A 193 -3.80 15.28 13.95
CA SER A 193 -4.08 16.38 14.88
C SER A 193 -5.44 16.26 15.59
N ASP A 194 -6.12 15.13 15.46
CA ASP A 194 -7.30 14.84 16.28
C ASP A 194 -6.97 14.73 17.77
N ASN A 195 -8.01 14.75 18.59
CA ASN A 195 -7.87 14.57 20.04
C ASN A 195 -7.04 13.30 20.35
N PRO A 196 -5.97 13.40 21.16
CA PRO A 196 -5.15 12.24 21.54
C PRO A 196 -5.94 11.04 22.09
N ASN A 197 -7.07 11.28 22.76
CA ASN A 197 -7.95 10.22 23.24
C ASN A 197 -8.59 9.44 22.08
N ASP A 198 -9.03 10.11 21.02
CA ASP A 198 -9.59 9.45 19.84
C ASP A 198 -8.51 8.67 19.09
N ILE A 199 -7.29 9.23 18.97
CA ILE A 199 -6.14 8.54 18.39
C ILE A 199 -5.79 7.28 19.20
N SER A 200 -5.76 7.36 20.53
CA SER A 200 -5.52 6.21 21.43
C SER A 200 -6.62 5.15 21.33
N ARG A 201 -7.88 5.57 21.26
CA ARG A 201 -9.01 4.67 21.04
C ARG A 201 -8.92 3.98 19.67
N PHE A 202 -8.51 4.68 18.62
CA PHE A 202 -8.28 4.07 17.32
C PHE A 202 -7.14 3.04 17.38
N LYS A 203 -5.99 3.40 17.96
CA LYS A 203 -4.84 2.48 18.17
C LYS A 203 -5.26 1.19 18.86
N SER A 204 -6.14 1.28 19.87
CA SER A 204 -6.63 0.13 20.64
C SER A 204 -7.83 -0.60 20.03
N GLY A 205 -8.41 -0.09 18.93
CA GLY A 205 -9.59 -0.68 18.28
C GLY A 205 -10.93 -0.34 18.96
N HIS A 206 -10.97 0.70 19.80
CA HIS A 206 -12.17 1.22 20.45
C HIS A 206 -12.82 2.42 19.72
N LEU A 207 -12.21 2.85 18.62
CA LEU A 207 -12.77 3.82 17.68
C LEU A 207 -12.57 3.26 16.28
N ASP A 208 -13.66 3.16 15.54
CA ASP A 208 -13.66 2.68 14.16
C ASP A 208 -13.45 3.84 13.18
N GLY A 209 -12.72 3.58 12.09
CA GLY A 209 -12.34 4.63 11.14
C GLY A 209 -11.12 4.31 10.28
N ILE A 210 -10.68 5.31 9.53
CA ILE A 210 -9.47 5.29 8.70
C ILE A 210 -8.56 6.41 9.19
N PHE A 211 -7.30 6.09 9.44
CA PHE A 211 -6.31 7.09 9.84
C PHE A 211 -5.52 7.61 8.64
N HIS A 212 -5.55 8.93 8.43
CA HIS A 212 -4.86 9.59 7.31
C HIS A 212 -3.46 10.03 7.74
N LEU A 213 -2.48 9.18 7.44
CA LEU A 213 -1.08 9.39 7.81
C LEU A 213 -0.51 10.71 7.26
N HIS A 214 -0.94 11.12 6.07
CA HIS A 214 -0.50 12.35 5.41
C HIS A 214 -1.53 13.48 5.49
N GLY A 215 -2.49 13.39 6.42
CA GLY A 215 -3.61 14.33 6.48
C GLY A 215 -4.59 14.18 5.32
N SER A 216 -5.52 15.12 5.22
CA SER A 216 -6.61 15.14 4.24
C SER A 216 -6.74 16.51 3.59
N TYR A 217 -7.34 16.57 2.40
CA TYR A 217 -7.45 17.81 1.63
C TYR A 217 -8.25 18.91 2.34
N ASP A 218 -9.18 18.53 3.20
CA ASP A 218 -10.03 19.43 4.01
C ASP A 218 -9.36 19.87 5.32
N ARG A 219 -8.16 19.33 5.62
CA ARG A 219 -7.30 19.70 6.75
C ARG A 219 -5.88 19.99 6.26
N PRO A 220 -5.69 21.06 5.47
CA PRO A 220 -4.41 21.39 4.83
C PRO A 220 -3.24 21.55 5.81
N GLN A 221 -3.50 21.90 7.08
CA GLN A 221 -2.47 22.00 8.13
C GLN A 221 -1.85 20.65 8.51
N ASP A 222 -2.55 19.54 8.26
CA ASP A 222 -2.10 18.17 8.55
C ASP A 222 -1.38 17.54 7.35
N VAL A 223 -1.41 18.21 6.19
CA VAL A 223 -0.87 17.66 4.94
C VAL A 223 0.65 17.55 4.99
N ILE A 224 1.14 16.39 4.55
CA ILE A 224 2.57 16.07 4.45
C ILE A 224 2.90 15.85 2.98
N LEU A 225 3.56 16.82 2.35
CA LEU A 225 3.95 16.75 0.93
C LEU A 225 5.45 16.91 0.70
N ASN A 226 6.17 17.62 1.57
CA ASN A 226 7.58 17.97 1.36
C ASN A 226 8.52 17.43 2.47
N THR A 227 9.83 17.62 2.29
CA THR A 227 10.86 17.15 3.23
C THR A 227 10.79 17.84 4.60
N THR A 228 10.36 19.11 4.66
CA THR A 228 10.22 19.84 5.93
C THR A 228 9.08 19.26 6.77
N ASP A 229 7.96 18.94 6.13
CA ASP A 229 6.84 18.25 6.77
C ASP A 229 7.28 16.88 7.30
N TYR A 230 8.17 16.18 6.60
CA TYR A 230 8.73 14.92 7.08
C TYR A 230 9.58 15.08 8.34
N ILE A 231 10.42 16.12 8.44
CA ILE A 231 11.18 16.37 9.68
C ILE A 231 10.22 16.59 10.86
N ARG A 232 9.09 17.28 10.63
CA ARG A 232 8.00 17.42 11.63
C ARG A 232 7.42 16.05 12.01
N VAL A 233 7.31 15.11 11.06
CA VAL A 233 6.80 13.75 11.28
C VAL A 233 7.69 12.91 12.20
N VAL A 234 9.01 13.12 12.22
CA VAL A 234 9.96 12.33 13.02
C VAL A 234 9.68 12.37 14.54
N ASN A 235 8.89 13.33 15.01
CA ASN A 235 8.43 13.44 16.41
C ASN A 235 6.88 13.52 16.52
N SER A 236 6.15 12.92 15.59
CA SER A 236 4.69 13.09 15.47
C SER A 236 3.88 11.84 15.80
N GLU A 237 2.58 12.02 16.01
CA GLU A 237 1.59 10.93 16.14
C GLU A 237 1.63 9.93 14.97
N VAL A 238 1.97 10.36 13.76
CA VAL A 238 2.10 9.49 12.58
C VAL A 238 3.20 8.45 12.80
N LYS A 239 4.36 8.88 13.31
CA LYS A 239 5.47 7.97 13.60
C LYS A 239 5.08 6.97 14.69
N TYR A 240 4.54 7.43 15.82
CA TYR A 240 4.11 6.55 16.91
C TYR A 240 3.03 5.55 16.48
N MET A 241 2.11 5.97 15.62
CA MET A 241 1.10 5.11 15.02
C MET A 241 1.76 3.97 14.22
N LEU A 242 2.69 4.31 13.32
CA LEU A 242 3.37 3.36 12.47
C LEU A 242 4.30 2.44 13.28
N GLU A 243 5.04 2.97 14.26
CA GLU A 243 5.86 2.19 15.22
C GLU A 243 5.05 1.07 15.86
N LYS A 244 3.91 1.45 16.45
CA LYS A 244 3.03 0.51 17.12
C LYS A 244 2.58 -0.60 16.19
N PHE A 245 2.11 -0.28 14.99
CA PHE A 245 1.62 -1.29 14.05
C PHE A 245 2.73 -2.16 13.47
N LEU A 246 3.88 -1.58 13.13
CA LEU A 246 5.01 -2.34 12.62
C LEU A 246 5.60 -3.27 13.69
N MET A 247 5.53 -2.91 14.97
CA MET A 247 6.03 -3.75 16.05
C MET A 247 5.10 -4.92 16.38
N PHE A 248 3.78 -4.70 16.37
CA PHE A 248 2.81 -5.64 16.95
C PHE A 248 1.88 -6.31 15.95
N ASP A 249 1.86 -5.88 14.68
CA ASP A 249 0.91 -6.31 13.68
C ASP A 249 1.61 -6.66 12.35
N THR A 250 0.89 -7.33 11.46
CA THR A 250 1.29 -7.48 10.07
C THR A 250 0.75 -6.29 9.29
N VAL A 251 1.64 -5.65 8.52
CA VAL A 251 1.31 -4.47 7.72
C VAL A 251 1.35 -4.85 6.26
N LEU A 252 0.26 -4.58 5.53
CA LEU A 252 0.16 -4.76 4.08
C LEU A 252 0.01 -3.38 3.42
N PHE A 253 0.97 -3.02 2.59
CA PHE A 253 0.90 -1.81 1.76
C PHE A 253 0.21 -2.12 0.44
N VAL A 254 -0.84 -1.36 0.11
CA VAL A 254 -1.69 -1.54 -1.08
C VAL A 254 -1.72 -0.27 -1.90
N GLY A 255 -1.47 -0.37 -3.21
CA GLY A 255 -1.47 0.81 -4.08
C GLY A 255 -0.35 1.82 -3.77
N CYS A 256 0.66 1.42 -2.98
CA CYS A 256 1.84 2.23 -2.74
C CYS A 256 2.83 2.09 -3.91
N GLY A 257 2.81 0.95 -4.63
CA GLY A 257 3.63 0.46 -5.75
C GLY A 257 4.20 1.45 -6.79
N ALA A 258 3.66 1.50 -8.00
CA ALA A 258 4.17 2.38 -9.07
C ALA A 258 4.06 3.89 -8.77
N GLY A 259 3.46 4.24 -7.63
CA GLY A 259 3.57 5.52 -6.95
C GLY A 259 4.82 5.64 -6.08
N LEU A 260 5.82 4.76 -6.19
CA LEU A 260 7.07 4.75 -5.40
C LEU A 260 8.15 5.71 -5.89
N ASN A 261 7.79 6.59 -6.82
CA ASN A 261 8.40 7.91 -6.90
C ASN A 261 7.83 8.88 -5.85
N ASP A 262 6.88 8.46 -5.01
CA ASP A 262 6.48 9.17 -3.79
C ASP A 262 7.70 9.22 -2.87
N PRO A 263 8.35 10.40 -2.78
CA PRO A 263 9.54 10.56 -2.01
C PRO A 263 9.25 10.50 -0.49
N ASN A 264 7.99 10.35 -0.08
CA ASN A 264 7.56 10.16 1.31
C ASN A 264 7.55 8.68 1.73
N PHE A 265 7.38 7.72 0.81
CA PHE A 265 7.33 6.29 1.16
C PHE A 265 8.72 5.69 1.40
N GLY A 266 9.73 6.11 0.64
CA GLY A 266 11.11 5.66 0.81
C GLY A 266 11.69 5.94 2.21
N PRO A 267 11.57 7.18 2.73
CA PRO A 267 11.95 7.52 4.10
C PRO A 267 11.20 6.70 5.16
N LEU A 268 9.89 6.46 4.98
CA LEU A 268 9.13 5.57 5.86
C LEU A 268 9.75 4.17 5.91
N LEU A 269 10.04 3.56 4.75
CA LEU A 269 10.69 2.25 4.68
C LEU A 269 12.11 2.24 5.25
N ASN A 270 12.89 3.30 5.03
CA ASN A 270 14.22 3.46 5.60
C ASN A 270 14.15 3.50 7.12
N TRP A 271 13.19 4.26 7.65
CA TRP A 271 12.94 4.34 9.08
C TRP A 271 12.50 2.99 9.65
N VAL A 272 11.59 2.25 9.00
CA VAL A 272 11.25 0.86 9.38
C VAL A 272 12.51 -0.02 9.40
N ARG A 273 13.36 0.08 8.38
CA ARG A 273 14.61 -0.69 8.27
C ARG A 273 15.59 -0.39 9.42
N GLU A 274 15.72 0.88 9.81
CA GLU A 274 16.61 1.31 10.90
C GLU A 274 16.15 0.80 12.26
N TYR A 275 14.84 0.80 12.50
CA TYR A 275 14.25 0.32 13.75
C TYR A 275 14.18 -1.21 13.83
N GLN A 276 14.07 -1.93 12.71
CA GLN A 276 13.76 -3.35 12.68
C GLN A 276 14.91 -4.27 12.23
N LYS A 277 16.07 -4.23 12.89
CA LYS A 277 17.17 -5.18 12.64
C LYS A 277 16.79 -6.67 12.80
N ASN A 278 15.64 -7.00 13.42
CA ASN A 278 15.19 -8.37 13.73
C ASN A 278 13.79 -8.77 13.18
N ILE A 279 13.14 -7.99 12.30
CA ILE A 279 11.75 -8.30 11.82
C ILE A 279 11.62 -8.48 10.28
N PRO A 280 12.54 -9.11 9.51
CA PRO A 280 12.49 -9.05 8.03
C PRO A 280 11.35 -9.82 7.33
N GLU A 281 10.34 -10.37 8.02
CA GLU A 281 9.39 -11.31 7.40
C GLU A 281 7.90 -11.09 7.69
N LYS A 282 7.53 -10.03 8.44
CA LYS A 282 6.14 -9.81 8.88
C LYS A 282 5.31 -8.85 8.03
N HIS A 283 5.94 -8.00 7.22
CA HIS A 283 5.27 -6.93 6.48
C HIS A 283 5.38 -7.13 4.97
N PHE A 284 4.36 -6.66 4.25
CA PHE A 284 4.14 -6.96 2.85
C PHE A 284 3.84 -5.71 2.05
N THR A 285 4.21 -5.72 0.77
CA THR A 285 3.79 -4.71 -0.21
C THR A 285 3.20 -5.40 -1.43
N LEU A 286 2.06 -4.89 -1.89
CA LEU A 286 1.37 -5.40 -3.07
C LEU A 286 1.87 -4.67 -4.32
N VAL A 287 2.51 -5.41 -5.22
CA VAL A 287 3.22 -4.87 -6.40
C VAL A 287 2.69 -5.49 -7.69
N LYS A 288 2.73 -4.71 -8.77
CA LYS A 288 2.33 -5.19 -10.09
C LYS A 288 3.38 -6.17 -10.60
N LYS A 289 2.96 -7.16 -11.39
CA LYS A 289 3.91 -8.03 -12.09
C LYS A 289 4.76 -7.18 -13.04
N GLY A 290 6.07 -7.35 -12.96
CA GLY A 290 7.03 -6.55 -13.74
C GLY A 290 7.54 -5.29 -13.04
N ASP A 291 6.94 -4.86 -11.93
CA ASP A 291 7.50 -3.81 -11.09
C ASP A 291 8.70 -4.39 -10.33
N ILE A 292 9.90 -4.18 -10.87
CA ILE A 292 11.16 -4.57 -10.23
C ILE A 292 11.44 -3.53 -9.17
N SER A 293 11.01 -3.76 -7.94
CA SER A 293 11.41 -2.90 -6.84
C SER A 293 11.67 -3.70 -5.58
N ASP A 294 12.87 -3.48 -5.08
CA ASP A 294 13.40 -4.10 -3.88
C ASP A 294 13.03 -3.23 -2.67
N TYR A 295 11.85 -3.49 -2.11
CA TYR A 295 11.34 -2.77 -0.94
C TYR A 295 11.81 -3.37 0.40
N ARG A 296 12.95 -4.08 0.42
CA ARG A 296 13.50 -4.66 1.65
C ARG A 296 13.50 -3.61 2.78
N PRO A 297 12.94 -3.91 3.96
CA PRO A 297 12.63 -5.26 4.48
C PRO A 297 11.25 -5.84 4.13
N LEU A 298 10.42 -5.20 3.29
CA LEU A 298 9.09 -5.70 2.96
C LEU A 298 9.13 -6.89 1.99
N ARG A 299 8.22 -7.86 2.20
CA ARG A 299 7.97 -8.94 1.25
C ARG A 299 7.02 -8.49 0.14
N SER A 300 7.45 -8.64 -1.12
CA SER A 300 6.60 -8.31 -2.27
C SER A 300 5.58 -9.42 -2.56
N LEU A 301 4.33 -9.01 -2.74
CA LEU A 301 3.23 -9.84 -3.23
C LEU A 301 2.82 -9.36 -4.60
N ILE A 302 2.82 -10.26 -5.58
CA ILE A 302 2.56 -9.91 -6.98
C ILE A 302 1.09 -10.14 -7.28
N TYR A 303 0.34 -9.06 -7.55
CA TYR A 303 -1.12 -9.17 -7.73
C TYR A 303 -1.56 -9.57 -9.14
N GLY A 304 -0.81 -9.20 -10.17
CA GLY A 304 -1.19 -9.44 -11.56
C GLY A 304 -0.53 -8.48 -12.54
N GLN A 305 -0.92 -8.56 -13.81
CA GLN A 305 -0.35 -7.77 -14.90
C GLN A 305 -1.04 -6.40 -15.05
N ASN A 306 -2.26 -6.25 -14.54
CA ASN A 306 -3.06 -5.03 -14.68
C ASN A 306 -3.47 -4.50 -13.31
N TYR A 307 -3.60 -3.18 -13.16
CA TYR A 307 -4.08 -2.58 -11.90
C TYR A 307 -5.43 -3.13 -11.45
N SER A 308 -6.31 -3.46 -12.41
CA SER A 308 -7.61 -4.11 -12.15
C SER A 308 -7.49 -5.45 -11.41
N ASP A 309 -6.35 -6.15 -11.53
CA ASP A 309 -6.12 -7.45 -10.88
C ASP A 309 -5.92 -7.30 -9.37
N MET A 310 -5.61 -6.09 -8.88
CA MET A 310 -5.34 -5.81 -7.47
C MET A 310 -6.51 -6.18 -6.56
N ALA A 311 -7.74 -5.80 -6.93
CA ALA A 311 -8.93 -6.11 -6.15
C ALA A 311 -9.15 -7.62 -6.05
N GLY A 312 -9.04 -8.32 -7.18
CA GLY A 312 -9.17 -9.78 -7.24
C GLY A 312 -8.08 -10.51 -6.43
N TYR A 313 -6.87 -9.95 -6.34
CA TYR A 313 -5.83 -10.52 -5.49
C TYR A 313 -6.13 -10.34 -4.00
N LEU A 314 -6.58 -9.15 -3.58
CA LEU A 314 -6.97 -8.90 -2.18
C LEU A 314 -8.15 -9.79 -1.75
N GLN A 315 -9.06 -10.10 -2.67
CA GLN A 315 -10.20 -10.98 -2.38
C GLN A 315 -9.72 -12.37 -1.94
N LYS A 316 -8.59 -12.85 -2.45
CA LYS A 316 -7.99 -14.14 -2.06
C LYS A 316 -7.57 -14.20 -0.59
N ILE A 317 -7.37 -13.05 0.07
CA ILE A 317 -7.10 -13.01 1.52
C ILE A 317 -8.33 -13.51 2.31
N LEU A 318 -9.54 -13.21 1.81
CA LEU A 318 -10.81 -13.53 2.44
C LEU A 318 -11.25 -14.98 2.21
N GLU A 319 -10.92 -15.57 1.06
CA GLU A 319 -11.36 -16.92 0.65
C GLU A 319 -11.15 -18.01 1.72
N PRO A 320 -10.01 -18.10 2.41
CA PRO A 320 -9.77 -19.17 3.38
C PRO A 320 -10.42 -18.93 4.76
N LEU A 321 -10.94 -17.72 5.03
CA LEU A 321 -11.43 -17.36 6.37
C LEU A 321 -12.55 -18.27 6.89
N PRO A 322 -13.59 -18.64 6.11
CA PRO A 322 -14.66 -19.50 6.62
C PRO A 322 -14.14 -20.87 7.07
N GLU A 323 -13.18 -21.44 6.34
CA GLU A 323 -12.59 -22.72 6.71
C GLU A 323 -11.69 -22.60 7.95
N LEU A 324 -10.86 -21.56 8.02
CA LEU A 324 -9.96 -21.33 9.15
C LEU A 324 -10.72 -21.06 10.44
N ARG A 325 -11.78 -20.24 10.40
CA ARG A 325 -12.68 -20.01 11.55
C ARG A 325 -13.31 -21.31 12.05
N ARG A 326 -13.76 -22.17 11.13
CA ARG A 326 -14.32 -23.48 11.48
C ARG A 326 -13.29 -24.41 12.12
N LYS A 327 -12.02 -24.38 11.69
CA LYS A 327 -10.94 -25.15 12.34
C LYS A 327 -10.66 -24.62 13.74
N LEU A 328 -10.49 -23.30 13.89
CA LEU A 328 -10.24 -22.65 15.17
C LEU A 328 -11.32 -22.97 16.22
N ASN A 329 -12.60 -22.93 15.82
CA ASN A 329 -13.74 -23.25 16.68
C ASN A 329 -13.79 -24.74 17.09
N LYS A 330 -13.33 -25.64 16.21
CA LYS A 330 -13.25 -27.08 16.53
C LYS A 330 -12.13 -27.38 17.52
N ASP A 331 -11.00 -26.69 17.40
CA ASP A 331 -9.87 -26.87 18.30
C ASP A 331 -10.17 -26.30 19.69
N THR A 332 -10.80 -25.11 19.78
CA THR A 332 -11.29 -24.58 21.07
C THR A 332 -12.35 -25.48 21.72
N ALA A 333 -13.26 -26.07 20.92
CA ALA A 333 -14.22 -27.04 21.45
C ALA A 333 -13.53 -28.30 22.01
N ARG A 334 -12.47 -28.80 21.35
CA ARG A 334 -11.70 -29.96 21.83
C ARG A 334 -10.93 -29.67 23.11
N ASP A 335 -10.32 -28.49 23.23
CA ASP A 335 -9.58 -28.08 24.43
C ASP A 335 -10.51 -27.93 25.65
N ASN A 336 -11.75 -27.46 25.43
CA ASN A 336 -12.77 -27.37 26.48
C ASN A 336 -13.32 -28.74 26.94
N TYR A 337 -13.28 -29.78 26.10
CA TYR A 337 -13.67 -31.15 26.49
C TYR A 337 -12.55 -31.92 27.22
N GLY A 338 -11.31 -31.40 27.25
CA GLY A 338 -10.19 -31.93 28.04
C GLY A 338 -10.16 -31.45 29.49
N SER A 339 -11.02 -30.51 29.86
CA SER A 339 -11.11 -29.92 31.20
C SER A 339 -12.37 -30.42 31.90
N SER A 340 -12.22 -31.21 32.98
CA SER A 340 -13.38 -31.70 33.75
C SER A 340 -14.24 -30.55 34.30
N PRO A 341 -15.59 -30.66 34.31
CA PRO A 341 -16.44 -29.58 34.74
C PRO A 341 -16.46 -29.50 36.26
N SER A 342 -16.09 -28.35 36.82
CA SER A 342 -16.50 -27.99 38.17
C SER A 342 -17.08 -26.57 38.19
N VAL A 343 -18.30 -26.52 38.71
CA VAL A 343 -19.12 -25.36 39.09
C VAL A 343 -19.82 -24.61 37.95
N GLN A 344 -21.10 -24.97 37.75
CA GLN A 344 -22.11 -24.12 37.13
C GLN A 344 -22.35 -22.88 38.00
N GLN A 345 -22.15 -21.69 37.42
CA GLN A 345 -22.89 -20.49 37.80
C GLN A 345 -23.58 -19.94 36.55
N THR A 346 -24.90 -19.91 36.63
CA THR A 346 -25.82 -19.35 35.63
C THR A 346 -25.70 -17.82 35.59
N ALA A 347 -25.50 -17.26 34.40
CA ALA A 347 -25.76 -15.85 34.10
C ALA A 347 -26.29 -15.73 32.65
N PRO A 348 -27.15 -14.73 32.36
CA PRO A 348 -28.22 -14.86 31.37
C PRO A 348 -27.78 -14.63 29.92
N GLU A 349 -28.61 -15.17 29.02
CA GLU A 349 -28.54 -15.05 27.56
C GLU A 349 -28.61 -13.58 27.10
N ASP A 350 -27.46 -12.97 26.83
CA ASP A 350 -27.35 -11.73 26.03
C ASP A 350 -25.94 -11.58 25.41
N ALA A 351 -25.35 -12.69 24.96
CA ALA A 351 -23.99 -12.74 24.39
C ALA A 351 -23.99 -13.22 22.93
N VAL A 352 -24.60 -12.47 22.01
CA VAL A 352 -24.45 -12.69 20.56
C VAL A 352 -23.87 -11.46 19.83
N ASN A 353 -23.43 -10.43 20.57
CA ASN A 353 -22.65 -9.32 20.02
C ASN A 353 -21.31 -9.16 20.77
N LEU A 354 -20.44 -10.16 20.68
CA LEU A 354 -19.04 -9.98 21.04
C LEU A 354 -18.33 -9.29 19.88
N THR A 355 -18.28 -7.96 19.94
CA THR A 355 -17.27 -7.17 19.24
C THR A 355 -15.92 -7.76 19.68
N TYR A 356 -15.24 -8.47 18.79
CA TYR A 356 -13.92 -9.05 19.06
C TYR A 356 -12.92 -7.90 19.24
N LYS A 357 -12.82 -7.41 20.48
CA LYS A 357 -11.88 -6.35 20.85
C LYS A 357 -10.47 -6.89 20.71
N ARG A 358 -9.62 -6.12 20.03
CA ARG A 358 -8.18 -6.35 19.94
C ARG A 358 -7.60 -6.55 21.33
N SER A 359 -6.79 -7.58 21.52
CA SER A 359 -6.07 -7.78 22.78
C SER A 359 -5.22 -6.55 23.09
N VAL A 360 -5.56 -5.88 24.19
CA VAL A 360 -4.88 -4.68 24.67
C VAL A 360 -3.48 -5.09 25.12
N THR A 361 -2.44 -4.65 24.40
CA THR A 361 -1.07 -4.71 24.89
C THR A 361 -0.86 -3.53 25.83
N PRO A 362 -0.31 -3.72 27.04
CA PRO A 362 -0.10 -2.61 27.97
C PRO A 362 0.85 -1.59 27.35
N ILE A 363 0.45 -0.32 27.43
CA ILE A 363 1.30 0.82 27.14
C ILE A 363 2.39 0.80 28.22
N ILE A 364 3.65 0.64 27.83
CA ILE A 364 4.77 0.94 28.71
C ILE A 364 4.86 2.47 28.73
N GLU A 365 4.28 3.09 29.75
CA GLU A 365 4.58 4.48 30.08
C GLU A 365 6.04 4.53 30.54
N GLU A 366 6.91 5.17 29.76
CA GLU A 366 8.24 5.53 30.27
C GLU A 366 8.10 6.69 31.26
N ALA A 367 8.74 6.51 32.41
CA ALA A 367 8.76 7.41 33.56
C ALA A 367 9.64 8.65 33.35
#